data_AF-A0A383DEB9-F1
#
_entry.id   AF-A0A383DEB9-F1
#
_cell.length_a   1.000
_cell.length_b   1.000
_cell.length_c   1.000
_cell.angle_alpha   90.00
_cell.angle_beta   90.00
_cell.angle_gamma   90.00
#
_symmetry.space_group_name_H-M   'P 1'
#
loop_
_entity.id
_entity.type
_entity.pdbx_description
1 polymer ?
#
loop_
_entity_poly.entity_id
_entity_poly.type
_entity_poly.pdbx_seq_one_letter_code
_entity_poly.pdbx_strand_id
1 'polypeptide(L)'
;MTTKTKRKRASKDWPSEFKHGRASVKVYRRKMPNGKWGFMVANYSSGQRRLDSYPNEAKAIAAAKLLARRMSKQQVVAASMTNADAAAYAAAVDTLEPYGVSLPVAAETLARCLKTAGDPTSVLSAVNFWSLRNKPVTRARV
;
A
#
# COMPACT_ATOMS: atom_id res chain seq x y z
N MET A 1 17.60 -43.46 -25.03
CA MET A 1 16.18 -43.10 -24.86
C MET A 1 16.04 -42.22 -23.63
N THR A 2 15.92 -40.90 -23.78
CA THR A 2 15.78 -39.96 -22.66
C THR A 2 14.30 -39.70 -22.37
N THR A 3 13.81 -40.27 -21.27
CA THR A 3 12.44 -40.10 -20.79
C THR A 3 12.23 -38.67 -20.29
N LYS A 4 11.52 -37.85 -21.08
CA LYS A 4 11.03 -36.53 -20.65
C LYS A 4 9.94 -36.74 -19.59
N THR A 5 10.29 -36.59 -18.32
CA THR A 5 9.33 -36.56 -17.22
C THR A 5 8.39 -35.37 -17.39
N LYS A 6 7.17 -35.61 -17.90
CA LYS A 6 6.10 -34.62 -17.92
C LYS A 6 5.81 -34.21 -16.48
N ARG A 7 6.21 -32.99 -16.08
CA ARG A 7 5.75 -32.37 -14.82
C ARG A 7 4.22 -32.37 -14.84
N LYS A 8 3.59 -33.17 -13.97
CA LYS A 8 2.15 -33.11 -13.71
C LYS A 8 1.79 -31.64 -13.42
N ARG A 9 0.91 -31.04 -14.23
CA ARG A 9 0.28 -29.77 -13.87
C ARG A 9 -0.46 -30.03 -12.56
N ALA A 10 0.05 -29.48 -11.46
CA ALA A 10 -0.61 -29.59 -10.17
C ALA A 10 -2.07 -29.17 -10.36
N SER A 11 -3.00 -30.03 -9.96
CA SER A 11 -4.38 -29.60 -9.71
C SER A 11 -4.28 -28.35 -8.85
N LYS A 12 -4.95 -27.28 -9.27
CA LYS A 12 -4.83 -26.00 -8.60
C LYS A 12 -5.65 -26.09 -7.31
N ASP A 13 -5.05 -26.65 -6.28
CA ASP A 13 -5.63 -26.69 -4.94
C ASP A 13 -5.70 -25.25 -4.45
N TRP A 14 -6.93 -24.75 -4.43
CA TRP A 14 -7.25 -23.45 -3.89
C TRP A 14 -7.42 -23.61 -2.38
N PRO A 15 -6.91 -22.67 -1.56
CA PRO A 15 -6.29 -21.40 -1.92
C PRO A 15 -4.83 -21.51 -2.41
N SER A 16 -4.49 -20.70 -3.42
CA SER A 16 -3.11 -20.62 -3.91
C SER A 16 -2.27 -19.70 -3.02
N GLU A 17 -1.14 -20.19 -2.52
CA GLU A 17 -0.22 -19.41 -1.67
C GLU A 17 0.95 -18.86 -2.50
N PHE A 18 1.27 -17.58 -2.32
CA PHE A 18 2.40 -16.90 -2.93
C PHE A 18 3.37 -16.42 -1.86
N LYS A 19 4.59 -16.95 -1.86
CA LYS A 19 5.64 -16.62 -0.90
C LYS A 19 6.70 -15.72 -1.52
N HIS A 20 7.19 -14.77 -0.75
CA HIS A 20 8.38 -13.99 -1.08
C HIS A 20 9.11 -13.61 0.21
N GLY A 21 10.36 -14.08 0.36
CA GLY A 21 11.10 -13.92 1.60
C GLY A 21 10.34 -14.53 2.78
N ARG A 22 10.13 -13.74 3.84
CA ARG A 22 9.39 -14.13 5.05
C ARG A 22 7.88 -13.92 4.96
N ALA A 23 7.39 -13.27 3.91
CA ALA A 23 5.97 -12.98 3.74
C ALA A 23 5.28 -14.01 2.84
N SER A 24 4.07 -14.43 3.23
CA SER A 24 3.19 -15.24 2.39
C SER A 24 1.80 -14.61 2.26
N VAL A 25 1.23 -14.71 1.06
CA VAL A 25 -0.08 -14.16 0.71
C VAL A 25 -0.92 -15.25 0.06
N LYS A 26 -2.12 -15.48 0.60
CA LYS A 26 -3.07 -16.46 0.07
C LYS A 26 -4.06 -15.79 -0.88
N VAL A 27 -4.33 -16.45 -2.01
CA VAL A 27 -5.37 -16.07 -2.96
C VAL A 27 -6.46 -17.14 -2.93
N TYR A 28 -7.66 -16.69 -2.63
CA TYR A 28 -8.87 -17.50 -2.60
C TYR A 28 -9.64 -17.33 -3.89
N ARG A 29 -10.32 -18.39 -4.32
CA ARG A 29 -11.26 -18.36 -5.44
C ARG A 29 -12.65 -18.62 -4.90
N ARG A 30 -13.61 -17.75 -5.22
CA ARG A 30 -15.01 -17.87 -4.79
C ARG A 30 -15.94 -17.75 -5.99
N LYS A 31 -17.01 -18.54 -6.01
CA LYS A 31 -18.09 -18.38 -7.00
C LYS A 31 -18.96 -17.20 -6.57
N MET A 32 -19.09 -16.20 -7.43
CA MET A 32 -19.91 -15.01 -7.18
C MET A 32 -21.39 -15.30 -7.50
N PRO A 33 -22.35 -14.50 -6.99
CA PRO A 33 -23.78 -14.67 -7.28
C PRO A 33 -24.12 -14.65 -8.77
N ASN A 34 -23.32 -13.96 -9.59
CA ASN A 34 -23.43 -13.90 -11.04
C ASN A 34 -22.84 -15.13 -11.77
N GLY A 35 -22.49 -16.20 -11.04
CA GLY A 35 -21.93 -17.44 -11.60
C GLY A 35 -20.45 -17.37 -12.01
N LYS A 36 -19.83 -16.18 -12.05
CA LYS A 36 -18.42 -16.00 -12.40
C LYS A 36 -17.50 -16.27 -11.19
N TRP A 37 -16.25 -16.59 -11.47
CA TRP A 37 -15.22 -16.73 -10.44
C TRP A 37 -14.67 -15.37 -10.02
N GLY A 38 -14.71 -15.07 -8.72
CA GLY A 38 -14.01 -13.96 -8.10
C GLY A 38 -12.75 -14.43 -7.38
N PHE A 39 -11.72 -13.59 -7.37
CA PHE A 39 -10.45 -13.88 -6.72
C PHE A 39 -10.22 -12.90 -5.58
N MET A 40 -9.92 -13.40 -4.39
CA MET A 40 -9.70 -12.59 -3.20
C MET A 40 -8.29 -12.79 -2.67
N VAL A 41 -7.55 -11.70 -2.53
CA VAL A 41 -6.18 -11.70 -2.00
C VAL A 41 -6.23 -11.34 -0.51
N ALA A 42 -5.68 -12.19 0.35
CA ALA A 42 -5.57 -11.89 1.78
C ALA A 42 -4.44 -10.90 2.04
N ASN A 43 -4.82 -9.72 2.53
CA ASN A 43 -3.93 -8.63 2.84
C ASN A 43 -3.89 -8.38 4.35
N TYR A 44 -2.68 -8.44 4.91
CA TYR A 44 -2.42 -8.25 6.34
C TYR A 44 -1.63 -6.95 6.62
N SER A 45 -1.53 -6.03 5.64
CA SER A 45 -0.73 -4.82 5.79
C SER A 45 -1.21 -3.87 6.90
N SER A 46 -2.47 -3.97 7.32
CA SER A 46 -3.05 -3.17 8.40
C SER A 46 -3.07 -3.87 9.76
N GLY A 47 -2.38 -5.02 9.90
CA GLY A 47 -2.41 -5.85 11.11
C GLY A 47 -3.64 -6.76 11.23
N GLN A 48 -4.70 -6.52 10.45
CA GLN A 48 -5.88 -7.38 10.37
C GLN A 48 -6.06 -7.94 8.94
N ARG A 49 -6.77 -9.07 8.82
CA ARG A 49 -7.03 -9.71 7.53
C ARG A 49 -8.09 -8.93 6.74
N ARG A 50 -7.66 -8.27 5.66
CA ARG A 50 -8.54 -7.68 4.63
C ARG A 50 -8.52 -8.53 3.35
N LEU A 51 -9.67 -8.74 2.72
CA LEU A 51 -9.77 -9.48 1.46
C LEU A 51 -9.97 -8.51 0.29
N ASP A 52 -8.90 -8.27 -0.47
CA ASP A 52 -8.95 -7.43 -1.66
C ASP A 52 -9.50 -8.25 -2.84
N SER A 53 -10.61 -7.79 -3.42
CA SER A 53 -11.31 -8.50 -4.50
C SER A 53 -10.79 -8.10 -5.87
N TYR A 54 -10.54 -9.09 -6.72
CA TYR A 54 -10.06 -8.93 -8.09
C TYR A 54 -10.94 -9.72 -9.07
N PRO A 55 -11.23 -9.15 -10.26
CA PRO A 55 -12.13 -9.77 -11.23
C PRO A 55 -11.48 -10.90 -12.03
N ASN A 56 -10.15 -11.00 -12.05
CA ASN A 56 -9.44 -12.03 -12.81
C ASN A 56 -8.27 -12.62 -12.02
N GLU A 57 -7.91 -13.84 -12.41
CA GLU A 57 -6.88 -14.60 -11.73
C GLU A 57 -5.50 -13.95 -11.88
N ALA A 58 -5.15 -13.52 -13.10
CA ALA A 58 -3.85 -12.95 -13.40
C ALA A 58 -3.56 -11.67 -12.58
N LYS A 59 -4.54 -10.76 -12.44
CA LYS A 59 -4.42 -9.56 -11.60
C LYS A 59 -4.33 -9.93 -10.13
N ALA A 60 -5.11 -10.92 -9.66
CA ALA A 60 -5.03 -11.37 -8.27
C ALA A 60 -3.64 -11.94 -7.95
N ILE A 61 -3.06 -12.74 -8.85
CA ILE A 61 -1.71 -13.30 -8.69
C ILE A 61 -0.65 -12.20 -8.73
N ALA A 62 -0.74 -11.26 -9.68
CA ALA A 62 0.18 -10.13 -9.77
C ALA A 62 0.13 -9.26 -8.50
N ALA A 63 -1.08 -8.96 -8.01
CA ALA A 63 -1.30 -8.22 -6.77
C ALA A 63 -0.74 -8.98 -5.55
N ALA A 64 -0.98 -10.29 -5.45
CA ALA A 64 -0.48 -11.12 -4.36
C ALA A 64 1.06 -11.16 -4.32
N LYS A 65 1.72 -11.31 -5.48
CA LYS A 65 3.18 -11.28 -5.57
C LYS A 65 3.74 -9.91 -5.19
N LEU A 66 3.11 -8.84 -5.66
CA LEU A 66 3.50 -7.47 -5.29
C LEU A 66 3.33 -7.22 -3.79
N LEU A 67 2.22 -7.69 -3.23
CA LEU A 67 1.93 -7.57 -1.80
C LEU A 67 2.94 -8.34 -0.96
N ALA A 68 3.25 -9.59 -1.31
CA ALA A 68 4.25 -10.39 -0.60
C ALA A 68 5.63 -9.70 -0.60
N ARG A 69 6.04 -9.09 -1.73
CA ARG A 69 7.28 -8.28 -1.80
C ARG A 69 7.24 -7.07 -0.86
N ARG A 70 6.14 -6.32 -0.87
CA ARG A 70 5.96 -5.14 0.00
C ARG A 70 5.98 -5.52 1.47
N MET A 71 5.25 -6.57 1.85
CA MET A 71 5.21 -7.07 3.23
C MET A 71 6.58 -7.57 3.68
N SER A 72 7.30 -8.33 2.85
CA SER A 72 8.66 -8.77 3.17
C SER A 72 9.59 -7.58 3.40
N LYS A 73 9.51 -6.52 2.57
CA LYS A 73 10.30 -5.29 2.76
C LYS A 73 9.92 -4.59 4.07
N GLN A 74 8.63 -4.43 4.34
CA GLN A 74 8.14 -3.78 5.57
C GLN A 74 8.56 -4.54 6.83
N GLN A 75 8.49 -5.87 6.83
CA GLN A 75 8.92 -6.70 7.96
C GLN A 75 10.42 -6.56 8.23
N VAL A 76 11.24 -6.44 7.17
CA VAL A 76 12.67 -6.19 7.33
C VAL A 76 12.90 -4.82 7.97
N VAL A 77 12.22 -3.77 7.50
CA VAL A 77 12.33 -2.42 8.09
C VAL A 77 11.88 -2.39 9.55
N ALA A 78 10.75 -3.03 9.86
CA ALA A 78 10.23 -3.11 11.22
C ALA A 78 11.19 -3.86 12.15
N ALA A 79 11.80 -4.95 11.68
CA ALA A 79 12.78 -5.71 12.45
C ALA A 79 14.10 -4.95 12.65
N SER A 80 14.45 -4.02 11.76
CA SER A 80 15.65 -3.18 11.87
C SER A 80 15.40 -1.81 12.54
N MET A 81 14.17 -1.54 13.00
CA MET A 81 13.81 -0.24 13.54
C MET A 81 14.51 0.00 14.88
N THR A 82 15.28 1.08 14.96
CA THR A 82 15.99 1.47 16.18
C THR A 82 15.13 2.37 17.07
N ASN A 83 15.57 2.61 18.31
CA ASN A 83 14.91 3.59 19.20
C ASN A 83 14.93 5.02 18.61
N ALA A 84 16.00 5.38 17.88
CA ALA A 84 16.08 6.67 17.21
C ALA A 84 15.03 6.79 16.09
N ASP A 85 14.83 5.73 15.32
CA ASP A 85 13.78 5.70 14.28
C ASP A 85 12.38 5.79 14.89
N ALA A 86 12.16 5.11 16.03
CA ALA A 86 10.90 5.18 16.76
C ALA A 86 10.61 6.60 17.28
N ALA A 87 11.63 7.28 17.83
CA ALA A 87 11.51 8.67 18.28
C ALA A 87 11.23 9.63 17.11
N ALA A 88 11.90 9.45 15.97
CA ALA A 88 11.65 10.25 14.77
C ALA A 88 10.23 10.04 14.23
N TYR A 89 9.73 8.80 14.26
CA TYR A 89 8.35 8.49 13.90
C TYR A 89 7.35 9.20 14.83
N ALA A 90 7.56 9.13 16.15
CA ALA A 90 6.69 9.78 17.13
C ALA A 90 6.64 11.30 16.91
N ALA A 91 7.81 11.94 16.77
CA ALA A 91 7.89 13.38 16.49
C ALA A 91 7.16 13.78 15.19
N ALA A 92 7.22 12.95 14.15
CA ALA A 92 6.51 13.20 12.90
C ALA A 92 4.98 13.07 13.05
N VAL A 93 4.51 12.14 13.89
CA VAL A 93 3.08 12.02 14.21
C VAL A 93 2.60 13.24 15.02
N ASP A 94 3.35 13.63 16.05
CA ASP A 94 3.01 14.79 16.89
C ASP A 94 2.95 16.10 16.06
N THR A 95 3.85 16.24 15.09
CA THR A 95 3.86 17.41 14.17
C THR A 95 2.61 17.50 13.30
N LEU A 96 2.03 16.35 12.94
CA LEU A 96 0.86 16.27 12.05
C LEU A 96 -0.48 16.23 12.80
N GLU A 97 -0.46 15.96 14.11
CA GLU A 97 -1.63 15.88 14.97
C GLU A 97 -2.57 17.09 14.84
N PRO A 98 -2.09 18.37 14.87
CA PRO A 98 -2.98 19.53 14.80
C PRO A 98 -3.78 19.63 13.49
N TYR A 99 -3.32 18.97 12.44
CA TYR A 99 -3.94 19.00 11.12
C TYR A 99 -4.82 17.77 10.85
N GLY A 100 -4.88 16.81 11.78
CA GLY A 100 -5.62 15.56 11.62
C GLY A 100 -5.14 14.70 10.43
N VAL A 101 -3.88 14.88 10.01
CA VAL A 101 -3.30 14.17 8.86
C VAL A 101 -2.45 13.00 9.35
N SER A 102 -2.71 11.80 8.83
CA SER A 102 -1.85 10.64 9.15
C SER A 102 -0.51 10.72 8.40
N LEU A 103 0.57 10.26 9.03
CA LEU A 103 1.92 10.26 8.44
C LEU A 103 1.98 9.63 7.03
N PRO A 104 1.33 8.49 6.74
CA PRO A 104 1.32 7.93 5.38
C PRO A 104 0.67 8.86 4.34
N VAL A 105 -0.42 9.54 4.72
CA VAL A 105 -1.12 10.49 3.83
C VAL A 105 -0.26 11.72 3.58
N ALA A 106 0.41 12.24 4.62
CA ALA A 106 1.34 13.35 4.48
C ALA A 106 2.50 13.01 3.52
N ALA A 107 3.11 11.84 3.71
CA ALA A 107 4.22 11.37 2.87
C ALA A 107 3.80 11.18 1.41
N GLU A 108 2.62 10.59 1.16
CA GLU A 108 2.10 10.42 -0.21
C GLU A 108 1.80 11.76 -0.88
N THR A 109 1.20 12.69 -0.14
CA THR A 109 0.88 14.04 -0.63
C THR A 109 2.16 14.79 -0.99
N LEU A 110 3.14 14.81 -0.09
CA LEU A 110 4.43 15.46 -0.33
C LEU A 110 5.15 14.84 -1.54
N ALA A 111 5.15 13.52 -1.67
CA ALA A 111 5.74 12.84 -2.83
C ALA A 111 5.07 13.25 -4.15
N ARG A 112 3.76 13.51 -4.17
CA ARG A 112 3.06 14.03 -5.34
C ARG A 112 3.45 15.48 -5.63
N CYS A 113 3.51 16.34 -4.61
CA CYS A 113 3.95 17.73 -4.75
C CYS A 113 5.37 17.82 -5.30
N LEU A 114 6.29 16.97 -4.82
CA LEU A 114 7.67 16.93 -5.26
C LEU A 114 7.84 16.51 -6.73
N LYS A 115 6.92 15.74 -7.31
CA LYS A 115 6.95 15.45 -8.76
C LYS A 115 6.81 16.71 -9.61
N THR A 116 6.16 17.75 -9.08
CA THR A 116 5.92 19.01 -9.79
C THR A 116 6.92 20.07 -9.36
N ALA A 117 7.14 20.24 -8.05
CA ALA A 117 7.95 21.31 -7.49
C ALA A 117 9.45 20.95 -7.34
N GLY A 118 9.82 19.68 -7.43
CA GLY A 118 11.20 19.20 -7.30
C GLY A 118 11.69 19.08 -5.86
N ASP A 119 11.51 20.12 -5.04
CA ASP A 119 12.03 20.19 -3.68
C ASP A 119 11.01 20.75 -2.66
N PRO A 120 11.15 20.43 -1.35
CA PRO A 120 10.20 20.90 -0.33
C PRO A 120 10.13 22.42 -0.17
N THR A 121 11.23 23.15 -0.41
CA THR A 121 11.24 24.61 -0.26
C THR A 121 10.46 25.31 -1.38
N SER A 122 10.50 24.76 -2.59
CA SER A 122 9.66 25.17 -3.72
C SER A 122 8.19 24.86 -3.46
N VAL A 123 7.86 23.73 -2.81
CA VAL A 123 6.48 23.44 -2.38
C VAL A 123 5.97 24.50 -1.41
N LEU A 124 6.75 24.85 -0.38
CA LEU A 124 6.37 25.89 0.57
C LEU A 124 6.22 27.26 -0.11
N SER A 125 7.14 27.61 -1.01
CA SER A 125 7.06 28.86 -1.78
C SER A 125 5.80 28.92 -2.64
N ALA A 126 5.42 27.81 -3.28
CA ALA A 126 4.19 27.72 -4.06
C ALA A 126 2.93 27.87 -3.19
N VAL A 127 2.91 27.28 -1.99
CA VAL A 127 1.79 27.41 -1.04
C VAL A 127 1.67 28.87 -0.55
N ASN A 128 2.80 29.49 -0.19
CA ASN A 128 2.84 30.90 0.22
C ASN A 128 2.33 31.82 -0.89
N PHE A 129 2.81 31.61 -2.12
CA PHE A 129 2.35 32.35 -3.28
C PHE A 129 0.85 32.19 -3.55
N TRP A 130 0.33 30.96 -3.42
CA TRP A 130 -1.10 30.69 -3.56
C TRP A 130 -1.92 31.40 -2.48
N SER A 131 -1.47 31.35 -1.22
CA SER A 131 -2.14 32.01 -0.07
C SER A 131 -2.20 33.53 -0.24
N LEU A 132 -1.12 34.14 -0.73
CA LEU A 132 -1.06 35.59 -0.99
C LEU A 132 -2.03 36.03 -2.11
N ARG A 133 -2.23 35.19 -3.13
CA ARG A 133 -3.11 35.49 -4.27
C ARG A 133 -4.57 35.17 -4.01
N ASN A 134 -4.85 34.20 -3.15
CA ASN A 134 -6.19 33.70 -2.88
C ASN A 134 -6.58 34.02 -1.44
N LYS A 135 -7.04 35.26 -1.20
CA LYS A 135 -7.57 35.65 0.11
C LYS A 135 -8.78 34.77 0.46
N PRO A 136 -8.83 34.20 1.67
CA PRO A 136 -9.98 33.40 2.08
C PRO A 136 -11.23 34.28 2.12
N VAL A 137 -12.24 33.92 1.33
CA VAL A 137 -13.55 34.57 1.38
C VAL A 137 -14.29 34.01 2.59
N THR A 138 -14.19 34.68 3.74
CA THR A 138 -15.03 34.36 4.89
C THR A 138 -16.44 34.91 4.62
N ARG A 139 -17.46 34.03 4.64
CA ARG A 139 -18.85 34.51 4.71
C ARG A 139 -19.02 35.23 6.05
N ALA A 140 -19.42 36.50 6.00
CA ALA A 140 -19.85 37.20 7.19
C ALA A 140 -20.96 36.39 7.85
N ARG A 141 -20.80 36.04 9.14
CA ARG A 141 -21.90 35.48 9.93
C ARG A 141 -22.93 36.59 10.10
N VAL A 142 -24.15 36.34 9.61
CA VAL A 142 -25.36 37.12 9.89
C VAL A 142 -25.92 36.65 11.23
#